data_AF-A0A3B6ML13-F1
#
_entry.id   AF-A0A3B6ML13-F1
#
_cell.length_a   1.000
_cell.length_b   1.000
_cell.length_c   1.000
_cell.angle_alpha   90.00
_cell.angle_beta   90.00
_cell.angle_gamma   90.00
#
_symmetry.space_group_name_H-M   'P 1'
#
loop_
_entity.id
_entity.type
_entity.pdbx_description
1 polymer ?
#
loop_
_entity_poly.entity_id
_entity_poly.type
_entity_poly.pdbx_seq_one_letter_code
_entity_poly.pdbx_strand_id
1 'polypeptide(L)'
;MLRLLLIWAAILGCCHGQSEVSRRNSLLKVMSPPELEGTYGCASADFGFPQHAGSMTGVVVYPRPNTMACMNFDDFGISFRSRRAGGPPVILLVDRGGCYFTTKVQNGQKAGAAAVLIVNHRNEPLFAIDEPESGETTLDLHLQDITIPSALITKSLGESLRKASNNGDLVNVNLDWEESRPHPHERAEYEFWTNGNDECGPKCDEQVDFLKRFKGVAQTLEKKGYTQFTPHYITWYCPENFVLSKQCKSQCINHGRYCAPDPEQGFSKGYDGRDVVLQNLYQICVFKVAKKTGKPWLWWDYVTHFAIMCPMKKKMYTHECASGVIRSLGLSQKAVDMCVGDPHADEDHPVLKDEQDAQIGKGSRSDVTMLPTLVINNRQYKGKLEKGAVLRALCASFRENNEPSVCSNEEDIQTNQCLDNNGGCWQDMAANVTACKDTSTGTVCECPVLQGVKYIGDGYNHCEAPMYVQIETINQDWPQPIKIRNTHTYSSYLTEVVHKAIYNLFSGIFVAHKVF
;
A
#
# COMPACT_ATOMS: atom_id res chain seq x y z
N MET A 1 46.55 -20.41 -30.03
CA MET A 1 45.19 -20.90 -30.38
C MET A 1 44.26 -21.03 -29.18
N LEU A 2 44.72 -21.55 -28.03
CA LEU A 2 43.87 -21.73 -26.84
C LEU A 2 43.30 -20.43 -26.24
N ARG A 3 44.02 -19.30 -26.33
CA ARG A 3 43.55 -17.99 -25.84
C ARG A 3 42.49 -17.32 -26.73
N LEU A 4 42.40 -17.67 -28.02
CA LEU A 4 41.36 -17.17 -28.94
C LEU A 4 40.03 -17.92 -28.76
N LEU A 5 40.09 -19.20 -28.38
CA LEU A 5 38.92 -20.02 -28.08
C LEU A 5 38.19 -19.58 -26.80
N LEU A 6 38.92 -19.11 -25.78
CA LEU A 6 38.33 -18.61 -24.52
C LEU A 6 37.60 -17.27 -24.71
N ILE A 7 38.07 -16.43 -25.63
CA ILE A 7 37.40 -15.15 -25.95
C ILE A 7 36.12 -15.41 -26.76
N TRP A 8 36.12 -16.40 -27.66
CA TRP A 8 34.92 -16.82 -28.37
C TRP A 8 33.88 -17.47 -27.45
N ALA A 9 34.29 -18.27 -26.47
CA ALA A 9 33.38 -18.85 -25.47
C ALA A 9 32.76 -17.78 -24.55
N ALA A 10 33.49 -16.72 -24.22
CA ALA A 10 32.97 -15.59 -23.44
C ALA A 10 32.00 -14.70 -24.25
N ILE A 11 32.17 -14.59 -25.57
CA ILE A 11 31.27 -13.81 -26.45
C ILE A 11 30.01 -14.62 -26.81
N LEU A 12 30.10 -15.95 -26.93
CA LEU A 12 28.95 -16.83 -27.18
C LEU A 12 28.09 -17.12 -25.93
N GLY A 13 28.63 -16.88 -24.72
CA GLY A 13 27.88 -16.99 -23.46
C GLY A 13 26.99 -15.78 -23.12
N CYS A 14 27.05 -14.69 -23.90
CA CYS A 14 26.33 -13.44 -23.60
C CYS A 14 25.06 -13.21 -24.44
N CYS A 15 24.61 -14.18 -25.25
CA CYS A 15 23.40 -14.03 -26.09
C CYS A 15 22.18 -14.85 -25.64
N HIS A 16 22.15 -15.35 -24.41
CA HIS A 16 20.94 -15.94 -23.79
C HIS A 16 20.42 -15.15 -22.58
N GLY A 17 20.64 -13.83 -22.59
CA GLY A 17 19.80 -12.93 -21.82
C GLY A 17 18.49 -12.71 -22.58
N GLN A 18 17.56 -13.66 -22.53
CA GLN A 18 16.16 -13.27 -22.73
C GLN A 18 15.85 -12.25 -21.65
N SER A 19 15.64 -11.00 -22.05
CA SER A 19 15.00 -10.05 -21.18
C SER A 19 13.63 -10.62 -20.84
N GLU A 20 13.46 -11.07 -19.60
CA GLU A 20 12.13 -11.32 -19.03
C GLU A 20 11.44 -9.98 -18.79
N VAL A 21 11.09 -9.30 -19.88
CA VAL A 21 10.03 -8.30 -19.87
C VAL A 21 8.75 -9.10 -19.73
N SER A 22 8.22 -9.13 -18.51
CA SER A 22 6.93 -9.74 -18.11
C SER A 22 5.85 -9.59 -19.19
N ARG A 23 5.73 -10.58 -20.09
CA ARG A 23 4.70 -10.64 -21.12
C ARG A 23 3.36 -10.93 -20.43
N ARG A 24 2.50 -9.94 -20.30
CA ARG A 24 1.08 -10.17 -19.96
C ARG A 24 0.34 -10.61 -21.23
N ASN A 25 0.55 -11.86 -21.63
CA ASN A 25 -0.21 -12.47 -22.72
C ASN A 25 -1.16 -13.48 -22.10
N SER A 26 -2.47 -13.27 -22.25
CA SER A 26 -3.43 -14.37 -22.10
C SER A 26 -3.27 -15.32 -23.29
N LEU A 27 -3.73 -16.56 -23.14
CA LEU A 27 -3.62 -17.57 -24.19
C LEU A 27 -5.00 -17.79 -24.81
N LEU A 28 -5.07 -17.67 -26.13
CA LEU A 28 -6.21 -18.10 -26.92
C LEU A 28 -5.83 -19.39 -27.64
N LYS A 29 -6.45 -20.50 -27.25
CA LYS A 29 -6.26 -21.79 -27.93
C LYS A 29 -7.35 -21.98 -28.97
N VAL A 30 -6.99 -22.05 -30.24
CA VAL A 30 -7.89 -22.45 -31.32
C VAL A 30 -7.88 -23.97 -31.39
N MET A 31 -9.06 -24.58 -31.28
CA MET A 31 -9.25 -26.03 -31.27
C MET A 31 -9.80 -26.56 -32.60
N SER A 32 -10.50 -25.71 -33.36
CA SER A 32 -10.97 -26.04 -34.70
C SER A 32 -11.13 -24.77 -35.54
N PRO A 33 -10.97 -24.84 -36.87
CA PRO A 33 -10.66 -26.04 -37.66
C PRO A 33 -9.17 -26.46 -37.57
N PRO A 34 -8.79 -27.70 -37.93
CA PRO A 34 -7.44 -28.24 -37.72
C PRO A 34 -6.32 -27.38 -38.35
N GLU A 35 -6.61 -26.68 -39.44
CA GLU A 35 -5.66 -25.81 -40.13
C GLU A 35 -5.27 -24.57 -39.31
N LEU A 36 -6.10 -24.20 -38.33
CA LEU A 36 -5.89 -23.08 -37.42
C LEU A 36 -5.63 -23.54 -35.98
N GLU A 37 -5.49 -24.85 -35.74
CA GLU A 37 -5.27 -25.37 -34.39
C GLU A 37 -3.93 -24.88 -33.83
N GLY A 38 -3.96 -24.31 -32.63
CA GLY A 38 -2.77 -23.77 -32.01
C GLY A 38 -3.06 -22.84 -30.82
N THR A 39 -2.00 -22.48 -30.12
CA THR A 39 -2.05 -21.52 -29.01
C THR A 39 -1.48 -20.18 -29.47
N TYR A 40 -2.26 -19.12 -29.30
CA TYR A 40 -1.92 -17.77 -29.73
C TYR A 40 -1.92 -16.81 -28.54
N GLY A 41 -0.98 -15.88 -28.52
CA GLY A 41 -0.98 -14.79 -27.55
C GLY A 41 -2.12 -13.81 -27.84
N CYS A 42 -2.81 -13.38 -26.78
CA CYS A 42 -3.78 -12.30 -26.82
C CYS A 42 -3.58 -11.33 -25.65
N ALA A 43 -4.04 -10.09 -25.78
CA ALA A 43 -4.04 -9.11 -24.70
C ALA A 43 -5.45 -8.97 -24.16
N SER A 44 -5.73 -9.58 -23.00
CA SER A 44 -7.01 -9.44 -22.32
C SER A 44 -7.26 -8.01 -21.85
N ALA A 45 -8.52 -7.57 -21.90
CA ALA A 45 -8.95 -6.34 -21.25
C ALA A 45 -9.00 -6.50 -19.73
N ASP A 46 -8.83 -5.41 -19.00
CA ASP A 46 -8.86 -5.40 -17.52
C ASP A 46 -10.28 -5.41 -16.92
N PHE A 47 -11.32 -5.54 -17.77
CA PHE A 47 -12.74 -5.53 -17.40
C PHE A 47 -13.49 -6.74 -17.99
N GLY A 48 -14.63 -7.10 -17.40
CA GLY A 48 -15.53 -8.14 -17.91
C GLY A 48 -15.14 -9.59 -17.59
N PHE A 49 -13.97 -9.84 -17.01
CA PHE A 49 -13.59 -11.17 -16.53
C PHE A 49 -14.20 -11.46 -15.13
N PRO A 50 -14.63 -12.70 -14.85
CA PRO A 50 -14.93 -13.14 -13.48
C PRO A 50 -13.75 -12.90 -12.54
N GLN A 51 -14.01 -12.71 -11.25
CA GLN A 51 -12.95 -12.41 -10.27
C GLN A 51 -12.02 -13.60 -9.98
N HIS A 52 -12.37 -14.81 -10.44
CA HIS A 52 -11.60 -16.05 -10.33
C HIS A 52 -10.87 -16.40 -11.64
N ALA A 53 -9.75 -17.14 -11.52
CA ALA A 53 -9.08 -17.76 -12.66
C ALA A 53 -10.01 -18.77 -13.34
N GLY A 54 -9.95 -18.85 -14.66
CA GLY A 54 -10.81 -19.72 -15.42
C GLY A 54 -10.47 -19.72 -16.90
N SER A 55 -11.20 -20.56 -17.63
CA SER A 55 -11.17 -20.59 -19.07
C SER A 55 -12.59 -20.72 -19.61
N MET A 56 -12.81 -20.21 -20.81
CA MET A 56 -14.09 -20.30 -21.50
C MET A 56 -13.88 -20.87 -22.89
N THR A 57 -14.50 -22.02 -23.14
CA THR A 57 -14.61 -22.60 -24.48
C THR A 57 -15.88 -22.12 -25.16
N GLY A 58 -15.77 -21.62 -26.39
CA GLY A 58 -16.90 -21.12 -27.16
C GLY A 58 -16.65 -21.08 -28.67
N VAL A 59 -17.73 -20.84 -29.40
CA VAL A 59 -17.70 -20.78 -30.87
C VAL A 59 -17.54 -19.34 -31.32
N VAL A 60 -16.59 -19.10 -32.23
CA VAL A 60 -16.32 -17.77 -32.76
C VAL A 60 -17.32 -17.42 -33.86
N VAL A 61 -17.98 -16.26 -33.70
CA VAL A 61 -18.91 -15.73 -34.70
C VAL A 61 -18.43 -14.35 -35.15
N TYR A 62 -18.25 -14.19 -36.45
CA TYR A 62 -17.98 -12.90 -37.08
C TYR A 62 -19.28 -12.32 -37.68
N PRO A 63 -19.73 -11.13 -37.26
CA PRO A 63 -20.99 -10.56 -37.74
C PRO A 63 -20.82 -10.01 -39.17
N ARG A 64 -21.87 -10.12 -40.00
CA ARG A 64 -21.84 -9.60 -41.38
C ARG A 64 -22.04 -8.08 -41.43
N PRO A 65 -23.14 -7.50 -40.89
CA PRO A 65 -23.21 -6.08 -40.60
C PRO A 65 -22.62 -5.78 -39.22
N ASN A 66 -22.27 -4.52 -38.96
CA ASN A 66 -21.74 -4.06 -37.67
C ASN A 66 -20.44 -4.79 -37.25
N THR A 67 -19.51 -4.99 -38.20
CA THR A 67 -18.22 -5.68 -37.98
C THR A 67 -17.35 -5.02 -36.91
N MET A 68 -17.51 -3.70 -36.70
CA MET A 68 -16.83 -2.94 -35.67
C MET A 68 -17.61 -2.88 -34.34
N ALA A 69 -18.82 -3.45 -34.25
CA ALA A 69 -19.66 -3.42 -33.04
C ALA A 69 -19.88 -2.03 -32.41
N CYS A 70 -19.91 -0.96 -33.23
CA CYS A 70 -20.11 0.41 -32.74
C CYS A 70 -21.58 0.79 -32.62
N MET A 71 -22.48 0.02 -33.24
CA MET A 71 -23.93 0.19 -33.15
C MET A 71 -24.56 -0.97 -32.37
N ASN A 72 -25.82 -0.83 -31.95
CA ASN A 72 -26.53 -1.91 -31.29
C ASN A 72 -26.84 -3.03 -32.32
N PHE A 73 -26.59 -4.29 -31.95
CA PHE A 73 -26.86 -5.43 -32.85
C PHE A 73 -28.37 -5.68 -33.06
N ASP A 74 -29.21 -5.24 -32.12
CA ASP A 74 -30.67 -5.31 -32.25
C ASP A 74 -31.17 -4.50 -33.47
N ASP A 75 -30.50 -3.40 -33.83
CA ASP A 75 -30.83 -2.58 -35.00
C ASP A 75 -30.65 -3.35 -36.32
N PHE A 76 -29.88 -4.44 -36.29
CA PHE A 76 -29.63 -5.34 -37.41
C PHE A 76 -30.38 -6.68 -37.27
N GLY A 77 -31.20 -6.85 -36.23
CA GLY A 77 -31.89 -8.11 -35.93
C GLY A 77 -30.94 -9.24 -35.54
N ILE A 78 -29.76 -8.94 -34.99
CA ILE A 78 -28.73 -9.92 -34.62
C ILE A 78 -28.76 -10.19 -33.12
N SER A 79 -28.84 -11.46 -32.75
CA SER A 79 -28.64 -11.92 -31.37
C SER A 79 -27.68 -13.11 -31.33
N PHE A 80 -26.77 -13.08 -30.37
CA PHE A 80 -25.79 -14.13 -30.07
C PHE A 80 -26.22 -15.03 -28.92
N ARG A 81 -27.41 -14.80 -28.34
CA ARG A 81 -27.98 -15.70 -27.34
C ARG A 81 -28.18 -17.08 -27.97
N SER A 82 -27.74 -18.12 -27.27
CA SER A 82 -27.95 -19.48 -27.72
C SER A 82 -29.45 -19.78 -27.84
N ARG A 83 -29.89 -20.19 -29.04
CA ARG A 83 -31.31 -20.48 -29.33
C ARG A 83 -31.81 -21.79 -28.70
N ARG A 84 -30.90 -22.62 -28.18
CA ARG A 84 -31.21 -23.90 -27.54
C ARG A 84 -30.43 -24.02 -26.23
N ALA A 85 -31.10 -24.51 -25.19
CA ALA A 85 -30.43 -24.86 -23.94
C ALA A 85 -29.29 -25.86 -24.21
N GLY A 86 -28.11 -25.60 -23.65
CA GLY A 86 -26.91 -26.42 -23.85
C GLY A 86 -26.08 -26.11 -25.12
N GLY A 87 -26.45 -25.11 -25.92
CA GLY A 87 -25.59 -24.65 -27.02
C GLY A 87 -24.30 -23.98 -26.51
N PRO A 88 -23.18 -24.08 -27.25
CA PRO A 88 -21.92 -23.48 -26.83
C PRO A 88 -22.03 -21.94 -26.76
N PRO A 89 -21.30 -21.29 -25.84
CA PRO A 89 -21.28 -19.85 -25.75
C PRO A 89 -20.68 -19.23 -27.02
N VAL A 90 -21.20 -18.07 -27.42
CA VAL A 90 -20.72 -17.35 -28.60
C VAL A 90 -19.62 -16.38 -28.20
N ILE A 91 -18.47 -16.51 -28.85
CA ILE A 91 -17.34 -15.59 -28.74
C ILE A 91 -17.39 -14.68 -29.98
N LEU A 92 -17.73 -13.41 -29.76
CA LEU A 92 -17.93 -12.45 -30.83
C LEU A 92 -16.58 -11.93 -31.35
N LEU A 93 -16.31 -12.08 -32.64
CA LEU A 93 -15.12 -11.54 -33.31
C LEU A 93 -15.46 -10.20 -33.98
N VAL A 94 -14.77 -9.13 -33.62
CA VAL A 94 -15.03 -7.77 -34.14
C VAL A 94 -13.74 -7.04 -34.51
N ASP A 95 -13.86 -6.03 -35.35
CA ASP A 95 -12.74 -5.24 -35.84
C ASP A 95 -12.46 -4.03 -34.96
N ARG A 96 -11.17 -3.75 -34.72
CA ARG A 96 -10.72 -2.50 -34.11
C ARG A 96 -11.01 -1.30 -35.03
N GLY A 97 -11.41 -0.17 -34.44
CA GLY A 97 -11.72 1.08 -35.17
C GLY A 97 -13.17 1.57 -34.95
N GLY A 98 -13.45 2.82 -35.30
CA GLY A 98 -14.80 3.42 -35.29
C GLY A 98 -15.40 3.77 -33.91
N CYS A 99 -14.98 3.12 -32.82
CA CYS A 99 -15.42 3.38 -31.45
C CYS A 99 -14.47 2.70 -30.44
N TYR A 100 -14.64 3.04 -29.14
CA TYR A 100 -13.87 2.50 -28.02
C TYR A 100 -14.02 0.98 -27.85
N PHE A 101 -13.04 0.33 -27.20
CA PHE A 101 -13.11 -1.10 -26.91
C PHE A 101 -14.29 -1.43 -26.00
N THR A 102 -14.53 -0.61 -24.98
CA THR A 102 -15.65 -0.75 -24.04
C THR A 102 -17.00 -0.76 -24.75
N THR A 103 -17.21 0.15 -25.71
CA THR A 103 -18.44 0.21 -26.54
C THR A 103 -18.68 -1.09 -27.30
N LYS A 104 -17.64 -1.66 -27.91
CA LYS A 104 -17.71 -2.94 -28.65
C LYS A 104 -18.16 -4.08 -27.73
N VAL A 105 -17.56 -4.15 -26.55
CA VAL A 105 -17.84 -5.21 -25.57
C VAL A 105 -19.25 -5.06 -25.00
N GLN A 106 -19.68 -3.83 -24.67
CA GLN A 106 -21.04 -3.55 -24.21
C GLN A 106 -22.10 -3.95 -25.26
N ASN A 107 -21.89 -3.60 -26.53
CA ASN A 107 -22.82 -3.96 -27.61
C ASN A 107 -22.86 -5.48 -27.83
N GLY A 108 -21.70 -6.15 -27.79
CA GLY A 108 -21.63 -7.62 -27.85
C GLY A 108 -22.36 -8.30 -26.69
N GLN A 109 -22.19 -7.79 -25.48
CA GLN A 109 -22.84 -8.31 -24.28
C GLN A 109 -24.37 -8.16 -24.33
N LYS A 110 -24.88 -6.99 -24.72
CA LYS A 110 -26.32 -6.74 -24.88
C LYS A 110 -26.95 -7.73 -25.87
N ALA A 111 -26.24 -8.00 -26.97
CA ALA A 111 -26.62 -8.97 -27.99
C ALA A 111 -26.54 -10.43 -27.54
N GLY A 112 -25.91 -10.71 -26.38
CA GLY A 112 -25.82 -12.03 -25.76
C GLY A 112 -24.54 -12.80 -26.07
N ALA A 113 -23.47 -12.12 -26.51
CA ALA A 113 -22.15 -12.75 -26.60
C ALA A 113 -21.63 -13.10 -25.20
N ALA A 114 -20.86 -14.18 -25.11
CA ALA A 114 -20.24 -14.63 -23.87
C ALA A 114 -18.80 -14.13 -23.70
N ALA A 115 -18.15 -13.73 -24.80
CA ALA A 115 -16.86 -13.04 -24.81
C ALA A 115 -16.70 -12.24 -26.11
N VAL A 116 -15.73 -11.31 -26.16
CA VAL A 116 -15.42 -10.53 -27.37
C VAL A 116 -13.93 -10.59 -27.70
N LEU A 117 -13.61 -11.07 -28.91
CA LEU A 117 -12.27 -11.00 -29.49
C LEU A 117 -12.19 -9.81 -30.45
N ILE A 118 -11.25 -8.91 -30.20
CA ILE A 118 -11.07 -7.71 -31.01
C ILE A 118 -9.85 -7.89 -31.89
N VAL A 119 -10.03 -7.76 -33.20
CA VAL A 119 -8.96 -7.92 -34.19
C VAL A 119 -8.22 -6.61 -34.34
N ASN A 120 -6.91 -6.63 -34.04
CA ASN A 120 -6.07 -5.47 -34.29
C ASN A 120 -5.94 -5.19 -35.80
N HIS A 121 -5.89 -3.92 -36.18
CA HIS A 121 -5.75 -3.51 -37.59
C HIS A 121 -4.31 -3.21 -38.01
N ARG A 122 -3.40 -3.03 -37.03
CA ARG A 122 -1.95 -2.82 -37.22
C ARG A 122 -1.17 -4.08 -36.84
N ASN A 123 -0.06 -4.32 -37.53
CA ASN A 123 0.93 -5.34 -37.16
C ASN A 123 1.89 -4.78 -36.10
N GLU A 124 1.34 -4.42 -34.94
CA GLU A 124 2.06 -3.88 -33.78
C GLU A 124 1.96 -4.83 -32.59
N PRO A 125 2.85 -4.72 -31.57
CA PRO A 125 2.74 -5.53 -30.36
C PRO A 125 1.36 -5.35 -29.70
N LEU A 126 0.83 -6.41 -29.09
CA LEU A 126 -0.51 -6.42 -28.49
C LEU A 126 -0.56 -5.53 -27.25
N PHE A 127 -0.84 -4.24 -27.46
CA PHE A 127 -1.17 -3.30 -26.40
C PHE A 127 -2.57 -2.73 -26.67
N ALA A 128 -3.47 -2.89 -25.71
CA ALA A 128 -4.80 -2.29 -25.76
C ALA A 128 -4.68 -0.79 -25.41
N ILE A 129 -4.42 0.04 -26.43
CA ILE A 129 -4.57 1.50 -26.29
C ILE A 129 -6.07 1.80 -26.42
N ASP A 130 -6.70 2.20 -25.33
CA ASP A 130 -8.11 2.63 -25.29
C ASP A 130 -8.23 4.09 -25.74
N GLU A 131 -7.79 4.37 -26.97
CA GLU A 131 -7.99 5.67 -27.62
C GLU A 131 -8.77 5.47 -28.92
N PRO A 132 -9.82 6.27 -29.17
CA PRO A 132 -10.51 6.28 -30.45
C PRO A 132 -9.66 7.09 -31.45
N GLU A 133 -9.57 6.62 -32.69
CA GLU A 133 -8.90 7.40 -33.75
C GLU A 133 -9.72 8.66 -34.14
N SER A 134 -10.98 8.75 -33.72
CA SER A 134 -11.84 9.93 -33.84
C SER A 134 -11.99 10.58 -32.47
N GLY A 135 -11.39 11.77 -32.29
CA GLY A 135 -11.33 12.53 -31.04
C GLY A 135 -12.68 13.07 -30.52
N GLU A 136 -13.65 12.19 -30.29
CA GLU A 136 -14.86 12.49 -29.54
C GLU A 136 -14.70 12.00 -28.10
N THR A 137 -14.45 12.97 -27.22
CA THR A 137 -14.45 12.82 -25.77
C THR A 137 -15.88 12.83 -25.25
N THR A 138 -16.45 11.65 -25.04
CA THR A 138 -17.50 11.42 -24.04
C THR A 138 -17.03 10.29 -23.13
N LEU A 139 -16.12 10.63 -22.22
CA LEU A 139 -15.81 9.79 -21.07
C LEU A 139 -16.97 9.94 -20.08
N ASP A 140 -18.03 9.15 -20.29
CA ASP A 140 -19.09 8.98 -19.29
C ASP A 140 -19.39 7.49 -19.13
N LEU A 141 -18.85 6.95 -18.03
CA LEU A 141 -19.43 5.96 -17.12
C LEU A 141 -19.86 4.58 -17.70
N HIS A 142 -19.96 3.58 -16.81
CA HIS A 142 -20.39 2.18 -17.08
C HIS A 142 -19.32 1.15 -17.53
N LEU A 143 -18.09 1.22 -17.01
CA LEU A 143 -17.24 0.00 -16.91
C LEU A 143 -17.85 -1.05 -15.97
N GLN A 144 -18.71 -0.65 -15.02
CA GLN A 144 -19.32 -1.53 -14.02
C GLN A 144 -20.37 -2.50 -14.60
N ASP A 145 -20.90 -2.21 -15.80
CA ASP A 145 -21.94 -3.04 -16.42
C ASP A 145 -21.37 -4.11 -17.37
N ILE A 146 -20.05 -4.14 -17.61
CA ILE A 146 -19.42 -5.15 -18.46
C ILE A 146 -19.04 -6.37 -17.62
N THR A 147 -19.63 -7.51 -17.96
CA THR A 147 -19.51 -8.80 -17.26
C THR A 147 -18.98 -9.93 -18.15
N ILE A 148 -18.68 -9.65 -19.42
CA ILE A 148 -18.11 -10.64 -20.35
C ILE A 148 -16.65 -10.37 -20.68
N PRO A 149 -15.80 -11.41 -20.74
CA PRO A 149 -14.38 -11.28 -21.03
C PRO A 149 -14.13 -10.74 -22.44
N SER A 150 -13.04 -9.98 -22.60
CA SER A 150 -12.61 -9.54 -23.92
C SER A 150 -11.09 -9.56 -24.09
N ALA A 151 -10.62 -9.80 -25.31
CA ALA A 151 -9.20 -9.85 -25.63
C ALA A 151 -8.90 -9.30 -27.03
N LEU A 152 -7.79 -8.56 -27.14
CA LEU A 152 -7.20 -8.11 -28.38
C LEU A 152 -6.32 -9.21 -28.96
N ILE A 153 -6.53 -9.53 -30.23
CA ILE A 153 -5.75 -10.52 -30.99
C ILE A 153 -5.05 -9.87 -32.16
N THR A 154 -3.99 -10.52 -32.63
CA THR A 154 -3.21 -10.05 -33.79
C THR A 154 -4.07 -10.04 -35.05
N LYS A 155 -3.75 -9.13 -35.97
CA LYS A 155 -4.39 -9.05 -37.29
C LYS A 155 -4.40 -10.39 -38.03
N SER A 156 -3.25 -11.06 -38.10
CA SER A 156 -3.09 -12.34 -38.82
C SER A 156 -4.02 -13.44 -38.29
N LEU A 157 -4.12 -13.58 -36.96
CA LEU A 157 -5.06 -14.51 -36.34
C LEU A 157 -6.50 -14.12 -36.64
N GLY A 158 -6.86 -12.84 -36.45
CA GLY A 158 -8.21 -12.36 -36.69
C GLY A 158 -8.69 -12.56 -38.14
N GLU A 159 -7.83 -12.31 -39.13
CA GLU A 159 -8.12 -12.58 -40.54
C GLU A 159 -8.34 -14.08 -40.81
N SER A 160 -7.55 -14.94 -40.17
CA SER A 160 -7.68 -16.40 -40.28
C SER A 160 -8.99 -16.91 -39.67
N LEU A 161 -9.32 -16.47 -38.46
CA LEU A 161 -10.58 -16.80 -37.78
C LEU A 161 -11.80 -16.28 -38.56
N ARG A 162 -11.71 -15.07 -39.11
CA ARG A 162 -12.75 -14.47 -39.96
C ARG A 162 -12.98 -15.30 -41.22
N LYS A 163 -11.91 -15.70 -41.91
CA LYS A 163 -11.99 -16.51 -43.13
C LYS A 163 -12.68 -17.85 -42.85
N ALA A 164 -12.26 -18.55 -41.79
CA ALA A 164 -12.88 -19.81 -41.38
C ALA A 164 -14.37 -19.62 -41.01
N SER A 165 -14.69 -18.61 -40.19
CA SER A 165 -16.07 -18.30 -39.80
C SER A 165 -16.96 -17.98 -41.02
N ASN A 166 -16.46 -17.22 -42.00
CA ASN A 166 -17.19 -16.88 -43.22
C ASN A 166 -17.37 -18.06 -44.19
N ASN A 167 -16.42 -19.00 -44.21
CA ASN A 167 -16.51 -20.22 -44.99
C ASN A 167 -17.52 -21.23 -44.42
N GLY A 168 -18.05 -20.97 -43.22
CA GLY A 168 -18.97 -21.86 -42.51
C GLY A 168 -18.27 -22.90 -41.66
N ASP A 169 -16.96 -22.78 -41.44
CA ASP A 169 -16.21 -23.68 -40.57
C ASP A 169 -16.59 -23.45 -39.09
N LEU A 170 -16.67 -24.52 -38.31
CA LEU A 170 -16.86 -24.43 -36.87
C LEU A 170 -15.54 -23.97 -36.22
N VAL A 171 -15.47 -22.68 -35.88
CA VAL A 171 -14.32 -22.11 -35.19
C VAL A 171 -14.52 -22.23 -33.67
N ASN A 172 -13.87 -23.20 -33.05
CA ASN A 172 -13.95 -23.43 -31.60
C ASN A 172 -12.67 -22.94 -30.93
N VAL A 173 -12.80 -22.13 -29.89
CA VAL A 173 -11.65 -21.57 -29.17
C VAL A 173 -11.84 -21.70 -27.67
N ASN A 174 -10.73 -21.84 -26.95
CA ASN A 174 -10.65 -21.71 -25.51
C ASN A 174 -9.90 -20.41 -25.17
N LEU A 175 -10.60 -19.48 -24.54
CA LEU A 175 -10.00 -18.28 -23.98
C LEU A 175 -9.58 -18.58 -22.54
N ASP A 176 -8.28 -18.58 -22.29
CA ASP A 176 -7.69 -18.89 -21.00
C ASP A 176 -7.10 -17.64 -20.35
N TRP A 177 -7.58 -17.31 -19.15
CA TRP A 177 -7.08 -16.20 -18.32
C TRP A 177 -6.45 -16.68 -17.01
N GLU A 178 -6.07 -17.95 -16.93
CA GLU A 178 -5.38 -18.55 -15.78
C GLU A 178 -3.97 -17.97 -15.58
N GLU A 179 -3.24 -17.67 -16.66
CA GLU A 179 -1.86 -17.12 -16.61
C GLU A 179 -1.77 -15.58 -16.53
N SER A 180 -2.86 -14.85 -16.77
CA SER A 180 -2.85 -13.37 -16.76
C SER A 180 -3.04 -12.73 -15.37
N ARG A 181 -3.02 -13.55 -14.30
CA ARG A 181 -2.86 -13.12 -12.90
C ARG A 181 -1.58 -13.74 -12.32
N PRO A 182 -0.63 -12.93 -11.82
CA PRO A 182 0.67 -13.42 -11.35
C PRO A 182 0.49 -14.23 -10.05
N HIS A 183 0.58 -15.56 -10.09
CA HIS A 183 0.61 -16.38 -8.88
C HIS A 183 1.66 -17.49 -8.94
N PRO A 184 2.92 -17.20 -8.58
CA PRO A 184 3.87 -18.25 -8.24
C PRO A 184 3.65 -18.80 -6.81
N HIS A 185 2.92 -18.09 -5.94
CA HIS A 185 2.80 -18.43 -4.52
C HIS A 185 1.37 -18.22 -3.99
N GLU A 186 0.94 -19.06 -3.06
CA GLU A 186 -0.37 -19.08 -2.36
C GLU A 186 -0.64 -17.85 -1.47
N ARG A 187 0.02 -16.71 -1.72
CA ARG A 187 -0.01 -15.49 -0.91
C ARG A 187 -0.37 -14.27 -1.74
N ALA A 188 -1.12 -13.34 -1.17
CA ALA A 188 -1.44 -12.06 -1.82
C ALA A 188 -0.31 -11.04 -1.59
N GLU A 189 0.24 -10.48 -2.66
CA GLU A 189 1.25 -9.42 -2.57
C GLU A 189 0.56 -8.06 -2.65
N TYR A 190 0.86 -7.16 -1.73
CA TYR A 190 0.26 -5.84 -1.74
C TYR A 190 1.22 -4.75 -1.26
N GLU A 191 1.02 -3.57 -1.82
CA GLU A 191 1.81 -2.38 -1.56
C GLU A 191 0.91 -1.26 -1.08
N PHE A 192 1.40 -0.44 -0.15
CA PHE A 192 0.72 0.78 0.26
C PHE A 192 1.62 1.98 0.05
N TRP A 193 1.24 2.80 -0.92
CA TRP A 193 1.87 4.07 -1.26
C TRP A 193 1.27 5.16 -0.40
N THR A 194 2.10 5.76 0.44
CA THR A 194 1.71 6.66 1.52
C THR A 194 2.68 7.84 1.65
N ASN A 195 2.35 8.80 2.51
CA ASN A 195 3.25 9.85 2.96
C ASN A 195 3.18 9.92 4.49
N GLY A 196 4.28 10.33 5.11
CA GLY A 196 4.38 10.47 6.56
C GLY A 196 3.90 11.82 7.09
N ASN A 197 3.39 12.74 6.26
CA ASN A 197 2.89 14.04 6.74
C ASN A 197 1.49 13.92 7.32
N ASP A 198 1.19 14.68 8.38
CA ASP A 198 -0.11 14.69 9.06
C ASP A 198 -0.82 16.07 9.00
N GLU A 199 -0.27 17.04 8.24
CA GLU A 199 -0.80 18.40 8.11
C GLU A 199 -1.48 18.70 6.76
N CYS A 200 -2.00 17.68 6.08
CA CYS A 200 -2.74 17.88 4.82
C CYS A 200 -4.28 17.88 4.96
N GLY A 201 -4.77 18.11 6.18
CA GLY A 201 -6.20 18.15 6.50
C GLY A 201 -6.89 16.78 6.44
N PRO A 202 -8.19 16.72 6.11
CA PRO A 202 -8.99 15.48 6.18
C PRO A 202 -8.41 14.30 5.40
N LYS A 203 -7.66 14.56 4.33
CA LYS A 203 -7.00 13.50 3.53
C LYS A 203 -5.95 12.73 4.35
N CYS A 204 -5.15 13.45 5.13
CA CYS A 204 -4.16 12.86 6.03
C CYS A 204 -4.84 12.13 7.19
N ASP A 205 -5.92 12.72 7.73
CA ASP A 205 -6.69 12.11 8.83
C ASP A 205 -7.29 10.75 8.40
N GLU A 206 -7.92 10.67 7.22
CA GLU A 206 -8.48 9.43 6.66
C GLU A 206 -7.41 8.34 6.48
N GLN A 207 -6.22 8.72 6.02
CA GLN A 207 -5.10 7.82 5.82
C GLN A 207 -4.53 7.28 7.14
N VAL A 208 -4.35 8.15 8.13
CA VAL A 208 -3.93 7.76 9.49
C VAL A 208 -4.97 6.85 10.14
N ASP A 209 -6.26 7.14 9.96
CA ASP A 209 -7.35 6.31 10.46
C ASP A 209 -7.39 4.93 9.80
N PHE A 210 -7.15 4.86 8.49
CA PHE A 210 -6.99 3.58 7.81
C PHE A 210 -5.83 2.76 8.39
N LEU A 211 -4.64 3.37 8.54
CA LEU A 211 -3.47 2.68 9.12
C LEU A 211 -3.79 2.07 10.49
N LYS A 212 -4.45 2.83 11.37
CA LYS A 212 -4.85 2.37 12.72
C LYS A 212 -5.85 1.20 12.65
N ARG A 213 -6.88 1.31 11.81
CA ARG A 213 -7.96 0.32 11.70
C ARG A 213 -7.52 -0.96 10.97
N PHE A 214 -6.61 -0.85 10.02
CA PHE A 214 -6.17 -1.97 9.20
C PHE A 214 -4.96 -2.73 9.78
N LYS A 215 -4.17 -2.07 10.64
CA LYS A 215 -2.99 -2.64 11.32
C LYS A 215 -3.19 -4.08 11.80
N GLY A 216 -4.19 -4.35 12.64
CA GLY A 216 -4.37 -5.69 13.23
C GLY A 216 -4.64 -6.78 12.20
N VAL A 217 -5.39 -6.46 11.14
CA VAL A 217 -5.67 -7.37 10.01
C VAL A 217 -4.39 -7.61 9.22
N ALA A 218 -3.66 -6.56 8.88
CA ALA A 218 -2.40 -6.65 8.16
C ALA A 218 -1.37 -7.51 8.91
N GLN A 219 -1.17 -7.25 10.20
CA GLN A 219 -0.27 -8.03 11.04
C GLN A 219 -0.68 -9.50 11.13
N THR A 220 -1.98 -9.80 11.22
CA THR A 220 -2.48 -11.18 11.25
C THR A 220 -2.21 -11.92 9.94
N LEU A 221 -2.48 -11.27 8.81
CA LEU A 221 -2.25 -11.82 7.48
C LEU A 221 -0.75 -12.09 7.22
N GLU A 222 0.12 -11.14 7.57
CA GLU A 222 1.57 -11.27 7.39
C GLU A 222 2.17 -12.33 8.33
N LYS A 223 1.83 -12.31 9.63
CA LYS A 223 2.34 -13.29 10.61
C LYS A 223 1.98 -14.73 10.24
N LYS A 224 0.82 -14.94 9.60
CA LYS A 224 0.36 -16.26 9.13
C LYS A 224 0.86 -16.60 7.72
N GLY A 225 1.62 -15.72 7.07
CA GLY A 225 2.20 -15.95 5.75
C GLY A 225 1.22 -15.84 4.57
N TYR A 226 0.01 -15.34 4.81
CA TYR A 226 -1.01 -15.20 3.77
C TYR A 226 -0.74 -14.01 2.84
N THR A 227 -0.04 -13.00 3.32
CA THR A 227 0.29 -11.82 2.53
C THR A 227 1.77 -11.49 2.56
N GLN A 228 2.22 -10.78 1.52
CA GLN A 228 3.52 -10.11 1.49
C GLN A 228 3.28 -8.62 1.26
N PHE A 229 3.46 -7.84 2.32
CA PHE A 229 3.30 -6.40 2.28
C PHE A 229 4.62 -5.68 1.97
N THR A 230 4.55 -4.56 1.26
CA THR A 230 5.67 -3.60 1.15
C THR A 230 5.14 -2.15 1.23
N PRO A 231 5.58 -1.33 2.19
CA PRO A 231 5.24 0.09 2.22
C PRO A 231 6.09 0.87 1.22
N HIS A 232 5.49 1.88 0.60
CA HIS A 232 6.14 2.75 -0.37
C HIS A 232 5.83 4.22 -0.12
N TYR A 233 6.76 5.08 -0.51
CA TYR A 233 6.64 6.53 -0.32
C TYR A 233 6.99 7.25 -1.61
N ILE A 234 6.09 8.10 -2.07
CA ILE A 234 6.38 8.92 -3.24
C ILE A 234 7.44 9.95 -2.86
N THR A 235 8.46 10.03 -3.69
CA THR A 235 9.48 11.06 -3.68
C THR A 235 9.65 11.62 -5.08
N TRP A 236 9.57 12.94 -5.17
CA TRP A 236 9.75 13.69 -6.41
C TRP A 236 11.21 14.06 -6.57
N TYR A 237 11.55 14.69 -7.69
CA TYR A 237 12.85 15.31 -7.88
C TYR A 237 12.67 16.79 -8.25
N CYS A 238 13.69 17.56 -7.94
CA CYS A 238 13.81 18.95 -8.31
C CYS A 238 14.55 19.05 -9.66
N PRO A 239 13.98 19.71 -10.67
CA PRO A 239 14.66 19.85 -11.96
C PRO A 239 16.01 20.57 -11.82
N GLU A 240 16.99 20.17 -12.64
CA GLU A 240 18.39 20.60 -12.52
C GLU A 240 18.58 22.12 -12.46
N ASN A 241 17.80 22.86 -13.25
CA ASN A 241 17.85 24.32 -13.31
C ASN A 241 17.36 25.01 -12.02
N PHE A 242 16.67 24.30 -11.14
CA PHE A 242 16.15 24.82 -9.88
C PHE A 242 16.89 24.28 -8.64
N VAL A 243 17.91 23.43 -8.80
CA VAL A 243 18.65 22.82 -7.68
C VAL A 243 19.20 23.84 -6.69
N LEU A 244 19.65 25.00 -7.18
CA LEU A 244 20.21 26.06 -6.34
C LEU A 244 19.16 26.98 -5.71
N SER A 245 17.89 26.88 -6.13
CA SER A 245 16.79 27.70 -5.63
C SER A 245 16.51 27.45 -4.15
N LYS A 246 15.94 28.45 -3.47
CA LYS A 246 15.57 28.33 -2.05
C LYS A 246 14.52 27.23 -1.85
N GLN A 247 13.57 27.15 -2.77
CA GLN A 247 12.47 26.17 -2.76
C GLN A 247 13.00 24.75 -2.85
N CYS A 248 13.90 24.48 -3.81
CA CYS A 248 14.49 23.15 -3.93
C CYS A 248 15.29 22.75 -2.69
N LYS A 249 16.10 23.67 -2.17
CA LYS A 249 16.91 23.43 -0.96
C LYS A 249 16.08 23.19 0.29
N SER A 250 14.90 23.80 0.42
CA SER A 250 14.02 23.54 1.56
C SER A 250 13.22 22.26 1.41
N GLN A 251 12.83 21.86 0.20
CA GLN A 251 11.91 20.75 0.01
C GLN A 251 12.58 19.40 -0.30
N CYS A 252 13.90 19.38 -0.47
CA CYS A 252 14.62 18.21 -0.96
C CYS A 252 15.85 17.85 -0.12
N ILE A 253 16.25 16.57 -0.22
CA ILE A 253 17.54 16.04 0.21
C ILE A 253 18.37 15.58 -1.00
N ASN A 254 19.61 15.18 -0.76
CA ASN A 254 20.56 14.71 -1.78
C ASN A 254 20.64 15.64 -3.00
N HIS A 255 20.78 16.94 -2.73
CA HIS A 255 20.92 17.98 -3.75
C HIS A 255 19.76 18.03 -4.77
N GLY A 256 18.53 17.81 -4.31
CA GLY A 256 17.34 17.93 -5.16
C GLY A 256 16.88 16.62 -5.79
N ARG A 257 17.57 15.50 -5.56
CA ARG A 257 17.18 14.19 -6.12
C ARG A 257 15.91 13.62 -5.51
N TYR A 258 15.66 13.92 -4.24
CA TYR A 258 14.52 13.39 -3.50
C TYR A 258 13.82 14.50 -2.74
N CYS A 259 12.56 14.75 -3.10
CA CYS A 259 11.77 15.87 -2.63
C CYS A 259 10.38 15.40 -2.20
N ALA A 260 9.74 16.19 -1.34
CA ALA A 260 8.32 16.07 -1.04
C ALA A 260 7.67 17.47 -1.13
N PRO A 261 6.35 17.54 -1.38
CA PRO A 261 5.62 18.79 -1.26
C PRO A 261 5.62 19.29 0.18
N ASP A 262 5.54 20.61 0.33
CA ASP A 262 5.42 21.26 1.62
C ASP A 262 4.13 20.80 2.33
N PRO A 263 4.21 20.29 3.58
CA PRO A 263 3.06 19.68 4.26
C PRO A 263 1.93 20.68 4.53
N GLU A 264 2.24 21.96 4.75
CA GLU A 264 1.27 23.03 5.01
C GLU A 264 0.94 23.86 3.75
N GLN A 265 1.43 23.44 2.58
CA GLN A 265 1.30 24.15 1.30
C GLN A 265 1.85 25.59 1.35
N GLY A 266 2.88 25.85 2.18
CA GLY A 266 3.46 27.18 2.33
C GLY A 266 4.84 27.23 2.99
N PHE A 267 5.84 27.74 2.25
CA PHE A 267 7.27 27.77 2.62
C PHE A 267 7.69 28.71 3.78
N SER A 268 6.78 29.13 4.65
CA SER A 268 7.02 30.23 5.60
C SER A 268 6.94 29.86 7.07
N LYS A 269 6.31 28.72 7.41
CA LYS A 269 6.12 28.23 8.77
C LYS A 269 6.11 26.69 8.76
N GLY A 270 6.40 26.11 9.91
CA GLY A 270 6.33 24.66 10.14
C GLY A 270 7.49 23.85 9.58
N TYR A 271 7.16 22.66 9.10
CA TYR A 271 8.10 21.68 8.55
C TYR A 271 8.18 21.83 7.04
N ASP A 272 9.35 21.61 6.47
CA ASP A 272 9.54 21.64 5.03
C ASP A 272 9.37 20.24 4.42
N GLY A 273 9.21 20.16 3.09
CA GLY A 273 9.21 18.88 2.36
C GLY A 273 10.47 18.05 2.60
N ARG A 274 11.62 18.67 2.91
CA ARG A 274 12.84 17.96 3.32
C ARG A 274 12.61 17.10 4.57
N ASP A 275 11.92 17.63 5.57
CA ASP A 275 11.63 16.91 6.81
C ASP A 275 10.72 15.71 6.53
N VAL A 276 9.75 15.88 5.64
CA VAL A 276 8.86 14.81 5.17
C VAL A 276 9.63 13.69 4.48
N VAL A 277 10.53 14.03 3.54
CA VAL A 277 11.37 13.01 2.87
C VAL A 277 12.23 12.27 3.88
N LEU A 278 12.81 12.98 4.85
CA LEU A 278 13.64 12.37 5.88
C LEU A 278 12.83 11.39 6.75
N GLN A 279 11.65 11.77 7.22
CA GLN A 279 10.80 10.87 8.03
C GLN A 279 10.23 9.70 7.21
N ASN A 280 9.93 9.90 5.92
CA ASN A 280 9.58 8.81 5.01
C ASN A 280 10.74 7.82 4.87
N LEU A 281 11.97 8.32 4.73
CA LEU A 281 13.18 7.48 4.68
C LEU A 281 13.37 6.68 5.97
N TYR A 282 13.14 7.27 7.15
CA TYR A 282 13.11 6.52 8.42
C TYR A 282 12.06 5.41 8.40
N GLN A 283 10.85 5.68 7.94
CA GLN A 283 9.77 4.67 7.85
C GLN A 283 10.13 3.52 6.91
N ILE A 284 10.73 3.79 5.74
CA ILE A 284 11.21 2.75 4.81
C ILE A 284 12.33 1.93 5.46
N CYS A 285 13.29 2.60 6.11
CA CYS A 285 14.42 1.95 6.75
C CYS A 285 14.00 1.09 7.95
N VAL A 286 13.01 1.52 8.72
CA VAL A 286 12.37 0.71 9.76
C VAL A 286 11.79 -0.57 9.16
N PHE A 287 11.06 -0.48 8.04
CA PHE A 287 10.55 -1.67 7.36
C PHE A 287 11.68 -2.58 6.87
N LYS A 288 12.73 -2.03 6.23
CA LYS A 288 13.89 -2.81 5.75
C LYS A 288 14.61 -3.52 6.90
N VAL A 289 14.79 -2.87 8.05
CA VAL A 289 15.41 -3.46 9.25
C VAL A 289 14.50 -4.53 9.86
N ALA A 290 13.21 -4.23 10.03
CA ALA A 290 12.22 -5.16 10.58
C ALA A 290 12.09 -6.42 9.72
N LYS A 291 12.06 -6.27 8.40
CA LYS A 291 12.05 -7.37 7.42
C LYS A 291 13.30 -8.25 7.54
N LYS A 292 14.50 -7.67 7.69
CA LYS A 292 15.75 -8.43 7.93
C LYS A 292 15.71 -9.25 9.22
N THR A 293 14.98 -8.78 10.23
CA THR A 293 14.77 -9.51 11.50
C THR A 293 13.60 -10.50 11.46
N GLY A 294 12.97 -10.70 10.29
CA GLY A 294 11.85 -11.63 10.12
C GLY A 294 10.52 -11.14 10.71
N LYS A 295 10.40 -9.84 10.99
CA LYS A 295 9.20 -9.22 11.58
C LYS A 295 8.73 -7.99 10.78
N PRO A 296 8.47 -8.10 9.47
CA PRO A 296 8.09 -6.95 8.62
C PRO A 296 6.85 -6.19 9.12
N TRP A 297 5.94 -6.90 9.79
CA TRP A 297 4.70 -6.34 10.37
C TRP A 297 4.93 -5.31 11.49
N LEU A 298 6.15 -5.17 12.02
CA LEU A 298 6.51 -4.09 12.97
C LEU A 298 6.46 -2.71 12.33
N TRP A 299 6.48 -2.60 11.00
CA TRP A 299 6.27 -1.32 10.33
C TRP A 299 4.89 -0.73 10.66
N TRP A 300 3.84 -1.56 10.77
CA TRP A 300 2.51 -1.10 11.17
C TRP A 300 2.49 -0.54 12.58
N ASP A 301 3.26 -1.12 13.50
CA ASP A 301 3.45 -0.56 14.84
C ASP A 301 4.15 0.80 14.75
N TYR A 302 5.27 0.87 14.02
CA TYR A 302 6.04 2.11 13.87
C TYR A 302 5.22 3.27 13.33
N VAL A 303 4.54 3.11 12.19
CA VAL A 303 3.81 4.22 11.57
C VAL A 303 2.60 4.67 12.39
N THR A 304 1.92 3.74 13.06
CA THR A 304 0.78 4.10 13.94
C THR A 304 1.24 4.79 15.21
N HIS A 305 2.35 4.36 15.79
CA HIS A 305 2.96 5.00 16.96
C HIS A 305 3.56 6.35 16.63
N PHE A 306 4.26 6.46 15.51
CA PHE A 306 4.84 7.71 15.02
C PHE A 306 3.76 8.76 14.75
N ALA A 307 2.65 8.40 14.10
CA ALA A 307 1.53 9.32 13.85
C ALA A 307 0.89 9.87 15.15
N ILE A 308 1.04 9.15 16.28
CA ILE A 308 0.48 9.59 17.56
C ILE A 308 1.51 10.38 18.39
N MET A 309 2.74 9.88 18.45
CA MET A 309 3.79 10.44 19.31
C MET A 309 4.54 11.60 18.67
N CYS A 310 4.62 11.64 17.34
CA CYS A 310 5.43 12.60 16.59
C CYS A 310 4.61 13.56 15.71
N PRO A 311 3.47 14.12 16.16
CA PRO A 311 2.62 14.94 15.30
C PRO A 311 3.27 16.29 14.97
N MET A 312 3.10 16.75 13.73
CA MET A 312 3.61 18.05 13.30
C MET A 312 2.97 19.21 14.08
N LYS A 313 1.68 19.12 14.42
CA LYS A 313 0.94 20.11 15.25
C LYS A 313 1.64 20.43 16.57
N LYS A 314 2.32 19.45 17.16
CA LYS A 314 3.04 19.60 18.43
C LYS A 314 4.54 19.86 18.24
N LYS A 315 5.01 20.06 17.01
CA LYS A 315 6.43 20.19 16.65
C LYS A 315 7.27 19.00 17.09
N MET A 316 6.70 17.80 17.00
CA MET A 316 7.37 16.54 17.36
C MET A 316 7.79 15.71 16.15
N TYR A 317 7.68 16.25 14.94
CA TYR A 317 8.08 15.58 13.69
C TYR A 317 9.60 15.63 13.51
N THR A 318 10.35 15.03 14.43
CA THR A 318 11.81 15.14 14.52
C THR A 318 12.49 13.77 14.56
N HIS A 319 13.80 13.78 14.33
CA HIS A 319 14.64 12.59 14.45
C HIS A 319 14.60 11.99 15.87
N GLU A 320 14.58 12.82 16.90
CA GLU A 320 14.57 12.37 18.30
C GLU A 320 13.27 11.63 18.61
N CYS A 321 12.14 12.15 18.11
CA CYS A 321 10.85 11.48 18.29
C CYS A 321 10.81 10.14 17.54
N ALA A 322 11.22 10.12 16.27
CA ALA A 322 11.35 8.89 15.48
C ALA A 322 12.21 7.83 16.19
N SER A 323 13.37 8.25 16.73
CA SER A 323 14.29 7.40 17.49
C SER A 323 13.66 6.85 18.77
N GLY A 324 12.81 7.64 19.43
CA GLY A 324 12.01 7.19 20.57
C GLY A 324 11.09 6.01 20.20
N VAL A 325 10.39 6.13 19.08
CA VAL A 325 9.50 5.07 18.57
C VAL A 325 10.28 3.83 18.11
N ILE A 326 11.40 4.01 17.41
CA ILE A 326 12.27 2.88 17.00
C ILE A 326 12.71 2.07 18.23
N ARG A 327 13.09 2.75 19.30
CA ARG A 327 13.55 2.14 20.55
C ARG A 327 12.42 1.43 21.30
N SER A 328 11.22 2.01 21.36
CA SER A 328 10.08 1.39 22.03
C SER A 328 9.65 0.08 21.36
N LEU A 329 9.92 -0.06 20.05
CA LEU A 329 9.70 -1.30 19.29
C LEU A 329 10.86 -2.30 19.36
N GLY A 330 11.93 -1.97 20.08
CA GLY A 330 13.11 -2.84 20.22
C GLY A 330 13.92 -3.00 18.93
N LEU A 331 13.79 -2.08 17.96
CA LEU A 331 14.57 -2.10 16.72
C LEU A 331 15.94 -1.46 16.93
N SER A 332 16.94 -1.90 16.16
CA SER A 332 18.29 -1.34 16.26
C SER A 332 18.35 0.04 15.63
N GLN A 333 18.43 1.08 16.47
CA GLN A 333 18.64 2.47 16.03
C GLN A 333 19.81 2.56 15.05
N LYS A 334 20.97 1.97 15.40
CA LYS A 334 22.16 1.96 14.57
C LYS A 334 21.91 1.37 13.17
N ALA A 335 21.14 0.28 13.06
CA ALA A 335 20.84 -0.32 11.77
C ALA A 335 19.90 0.56 10.91
N VAL A 336 18.98 1.28 11.56
CA VAL A 336 18.11 2.26 10.89
C VAL A 336 18.93 3.45 10.42
N ASP A 337 19.76 4.05 11.27
CA ASP A 337 20.62 5.19 10.93
C ASP A 337 21.57 4.86 9.77
N MET A 338 22.15 3.64 9.78
CA MET A 338 22.97 3.15 8.67
C MET A 338 22.20 3.01 7.35
N CYS A 339 20.90 2.73 7.41
CA CYS A 339 20.04 2.68 6.22
C CYS A 339 19.65 4.07 5.73
N VAL A 340 19.46 5.03 6.65
CA VAL A 340 19.12 6.42 6.33
C VAL A 340 20.31 7.17 5.73
N GLY A 341 21.53 6.87 6.19
CA GLY A 341 22.76 7.44 5.62
C GLY A 341 22.87 8.95 5.80
N ASP A 342 23.62 9.59 4.90
CA ASP A 342 23.79 11.04 4.89
C ASP A 342 22.76 11.70 3.93
N PRO A 343 21.75 12.44 4.45
CA PRO A 343 20.77 13.13 3.60
C PRO A 343 21.35 14.33 2.85
N HIS A 344 22.59 14.73 3.17
CA HIS A 344 23.29 15.83 2.50
C HIS A 344 24.23 15.37 1.39
N ALA A 345 24.40 14.06 1.19
CA ALA A 345 25.30 13.55 0.17
C ALA A 345 24.87 13.98 -1.25
N ASP A 346 25.83 14.30 -2.12
CA ASP A 346 25.56 14.60 -3.54
C ASP A 346 25.61 13.33 -4.40
N GLU A 347 24.86 12.31 -3.98
CA GLU A 347 24.80 11.03 -4.67
C GLU A 347 23.39 10.41 -4.57
N ASP A 348 23.13 9.42 -5.43
CA ASP A 348 21.89 8.66 -5.38
C ASP A 348 21.80 7.87 -4.08
N HIS A 349 20.70 8.03 -3.37
CA HIS A 349 20.42 7.25 -2.17
C HIS A 349 19.74 5.94 -2.58
N PRO A 350 20.33 4.76 -2.34
CA PRO A 350 19.84 3.50 -2.90
C PRO A 350 18.38 3.22 -2.51
N VAL A 351 17.99 3.51 -1.26
CA VAL A 351 16.61 3.30 -0.80
C VAL A 351 15.62 4.20 -1.52
N LEU A 352 15.95 5.47 -1.76
CA LEU A 352 15.02 6.42 -2.37
C LEU A 352 15.01 6.31 -3.89
N LYS A 353 16.14 5.88 -4.47
CA LYS A 353 16.22 5.49 -5.88
C LYS A 353 15.31 4.28 -6.15
N ASP A 354 15.33 3.27 -5.29
CA ASP A 354 14.40 2.13 -5.36
C ASP A 354 12.94 2.61 -5.33
N GLU A 355 12.60 3.59 -4.47
CA GLU A 355 11.24 4.15 -4.41
C GLU A 355 10.85 4.86 -5.71
N GLN A 356 11.72 5.70 -6.30
CA GLN A 356 11.45 6.35 -7.58
C GLN A 356 11.27 5.32 -8.71
N ASP A 357 12.11 4.29 -8.75
CA ASP A 357 12.01 3.22 -9.75
C ASP A 357 10.76 2.35 -9.53
N ALA A 358 10.31 2.21 -8.29
CA ALA A 358 9.07 1.52 -7.93
C ALA A 358 7.82 2.37 -8.22
N GLN A 359 7.90 3.70 -8.27
CA GLN A 359 6.76 4.55 -8.65
C GLN A 359 6.36 4.35 -10.11
N ILE A 360 7.35 4.07 -10.98
CA ILE A 360 7.12 3.83 -12.40
C ILE A 360 6.37 2.51 -12.58
N GLY A 361 5.27 2.59 -13.33
CA GLY A 361 4.41 1.47 -13.66
C GLY A 361 5.16 0.37 -14.43
N LYS A 362 4.95 -0.89 -14.04
CA LYS A 362 5.49 -2.05 -14.77
C LYS A 362 4.35 -2.99 -15.17
N GLY A 363 4.30 -3.39 -16.43
CA GLY A 363 3.23 -4.24 -16.97
C GLY A 363 1.93 -3.45 -17.16
N SER A 364 0.83 -3.86 -16.52
CA SER A 364 -0.46 -3.13 -16.57
C SER A 364 -0.65 -2.14 -15.42
N ARG A 365 0.29 -2.06 -14.47
CA ARG A 365 0.24 -1.05 -13.41
C ARG A 365 0.71 0.27 -14.03
N SER A 366 -0.13 1.29 -13.99
CA SER A 366 0.28 2.66 -14.30
C SER A 366 1.20 3.22 -13.21
N ASP A 367 1.88 4.32 -13.52
CA ASP A 367 2.67 5.06 -12.55
C ASP A 367 1.84 5.42 -11.31
N VAL A 368 2.47 5.39 -10.15
CA VAL A 368 1.85 5.87 -8.90
C VAL A 368 2.14 7.35 -8.76
N THR A 369 1.14 8.17 -9.07
CA THR A 369 1.25 9.64 -9.04
C THR A 369 0.36 10.30 -7.99
N MET A 370 -0.51 9.51 -7.33
CA MET A 370 -1.47 9.99 -6.34
C MET A 370 -1.36 9.20 -5.03
N LEU A 371 -1.64 9.87 -3.92
CA LEU A 371 -1.62 9.29 -2.58
C LEU A 371 -2.97 9.50 -1.86
N PRO A 372 -3.36 8.57 -0.96
CA PRO A 372 -2.78 7.23 -0.82
C PRO A 372 -3.14 6.32 -2.01
N THR A 373 -2.26 5.37 -2.36
CA THR A 373 -2.55 4.34 -3.38
C THR A 373 -2.24 2.95 -2.83
N LEU A 374 -3.21 2.03 -2.94
CA LEU A 374 -2.99 0.63 -2.61
C LEU A 374 -2.80 -0.15 -3.91
N VAL A 375 -1.82 -1.04 -3.97
CA VAL A 375 -1.61 -1.95 -5.11
C VAL A 375 -1.73 -3.37 -4.61
N ILE A 376 -2.56 -4.19 -5.25
CA ILE A 376 -2.71 -5.62 -4.91
C ILE A 376 -2.35 -6.41 -6.17
N ASN A 377 -1.39 -7.33 -6.06
CA ASN A 377 -0.87 -8.17 -7.14
C ASN A 377 -0.56 -7.37 -8.43
N ASN A 378 0.20 -6.29 -8.28
CA ASN A 378 0.60 -5.39 -9.37
C ASN A 378 -0.59 -4.74 -10.12
N ARG A 379 -1.69 -4.45 -9.41
CA ARG A 379 -2.84 -3.67 -9.89
C ARG A 379 -3.24 -2.62 -8.84
N GLN A 380 -3.41 -1.37 -9.28
CA GLN A 380 -3.88 -0.31 -8.38
C GLN A 380 -5.34 -0.58 -7.96
N TYR A 381 -5.58 -0.58 -6.66
CA TYR A 381 -6.90 -0.73 -6.06
C TYR A 381 -7.68 0.59 -6.18
N LYS A 382 -8.89 0.52 -6.75
CA LYS A 382 -9.75 1.69 -7.02
C LYS A 382 -10.91 1.84 -6.02
N GLY A 383 -10.99 0.97 -5.02
CA GLY A 383 -12.05 1.02 -4.01
C GLY A 383 -11.75 2.00 -2.87
N LYS A 384 -12.64 2.06 -1.88
CA LYS A 384 -12.45 2.89 -0.69
C LYS A 384 -11.36 2.32 0.21
N LEU A 385 -10.56 3.21 0.80
CA LEU A 385 -9.52 2.86 1.75
C LEU A 385 -10.12 2.56 3.15
N GLU A 386 -10.94 1.51 3.23
CA GLU A 386 -11.63 1.06 4.43
C GLU A 386 -11.22 -0.38 4.78
N LYS A 387 -11.14 -0.70 6.08
CA LYS A 387 -10.70 -2.02 6.59
C LYS A 387 -11.38 -3.19 5.86
N GLY A 388 -12.72 -3.20 5.81
CA GLY A 388 -13.48 -4.29 5.18
C GLY A 388 -13.34 -4.32 3.66
N ALA A 389 -13.30 -3.16 3.02
CA ALA A 389 -13.18 -3.06 1.56
C ALA A 389 -11.80 -3.54 1.06
N VAL A 390 -10.74 -3.20 1.79
CA VAL A 390 -9.37 -3.65 1.49
C VAL A 390 -9.20 -5.14 1.82
N LEU A 391 -9.73 -5.60 2.97
CA LEU A 391 -9.70 -7.01 3.31
C LEU A 391 -10.39 -7.88 2.24
N ARG A 392 -11.59 -7.51 1.79
CA ARG A 392 -12.27 -8.20 0.69
C ARG A 392 -11.43 -8.27 -0.59
N ALA A 393 -10.75 -7.18 -0.93
CA ALA A 393 -9.91 -7.14 -2.11
C ALA A 393 -8.68 -8.06 -1.99
N LEU A 394 -8.08 -8.16 -0.79
CA LEU A 394 -7.01 -9.12 -0.52
C LEU A 394 -7.54 -10.56 -0.53
N CYS A 395 -8.70 -10.81 0.06
CA CYS A 395 -9.33 -12.12 0.10
C CYS A 395 -9.70 -12.64 -1.30
N ALA A 396 -10.17 -11.76 -2.17
CA ALA A 396 -10.42 -12.05 -3.59
C ALA A 396 -9.14 -12.39 -4.41
N SER A 397 -7.96 -12.30 -3.79
CA SER A 397 -6.69 -12.69 -4.39
C SER A 397 -6.32 -14.15 -4.15
N PHE A 398 -7.00 -14.87 -3.25
CA PHE A 398 -6.75 -16.28 -2.97
C PHE A 398 -7.59 -17.20 -3.87
N ARG A 399 -7.13 -18.45 -4.08
CA ARG A 399 -7.88 -19.47 -4.82
C ARG A 399 -9.06 -19.98 -3.98
N GLU A 400 -10.13 -20.42 -4.65
CA GLU A 400 -11.23 -21.13 -3.99
C GLU A 400 -10.66 -22.35 -3.22
N ASN A 401 -10.92 -22.40 -1.90
CA ASN A 401 -10.39 -23.34 -0.90
C ASN A 401 -9.01 -23.03 -0.27
N ASN A 402 -8.30 -21.99 -0.71
CA ASN A 402 -7.07 -21.51 -0.06
C ASN A 402 -7.27 -20.15 0.64
N GLU A 403 -8.52 -19.76 0.84
CA GLU A 403 -8.86 -18.51 1.48
C GLU A 403 -8.59 -18.57 3.00
N PRO A 404 -7.86 -17.60 3.56
CA PRO A 404 -7.62 -17.55 5.00
C PRO A 404 -8.92 -17.45 5.79
N SER A 405 -8.99 -18.06 6.98
CA SER A 405 -10.16 -17.95 7.89
C SER A 405 -10.51 -16.50 8.28
N VAL A 406 -9.56 -15.58 8.12
CA VAL A 406 -9.75 -14.14 8.33
C VAL A 406 -10.73 -13.53 7.32
N CYS A 407 -10.92 -14.16 6.15
CA CYS A 407 -11.79 -13.68 5.10
C CYS A 407 -13.26 -14.10 5.30
N SER A 408 -13.50 -15.19 6.05
CA SER A 408 -14.86 -15.68 6.30
C SER A 408 -15.60 -14.90 7.40
N ASN A 409 -14.88 -14.12 8.23
CA ASN A 409 -15.42 -13.38 9.37
C ASN A 409 -15.12 -11.87 9.23
N GLU A 410 -15.62 -11.25 8.16
CA GLU A 410 -15.29 -9.86 7.77
C GLU A 410 -15.66 -8.80 8.83
N GLU A 411 -16.69 -9.05 9.64
CA GLU A 411 -17.17 -8.10 10.67
C GLU A 411 -16.51 -8.30 12.05
N ASP A 412 -15.85 -9.44 12.29
CA ASP A 412 -15.46 -9.92 13.63
C ASP A 412 -13.95 -10.03 13.87
N ILE A 413 -13.09 -9.48 12.99
CA ILE A 413 -11.66 -9.37 13.30
C ILE A 413 -11.46 -8.22 14.29
N GLN A 414 -11.91 -8.41 15.52
CA GLN A 414 -11.44 -7.68 16.69
C GLN A 414 -10.12 -8.32 17.12
N THR A 415 -9.03 -7.87 16.51
CA THR A 415 -7.70 -8.13 17.06
C THR A 415 -7.54 -7.21 18.25
N ASN A 416 -7.56 -7.77 19.46
CA ASN A 416 -7.20 -6.99 20.64
C ASN A 416 -5.71 -6.63 20.55
N GLN A 417 -5.40 -5.40 20.14
CA GLN A 417 -4.01 -5.03 19.85
C GLN A 417 -3.21 -4.81 21.15
N CYS A 418 -3.86 -4.75 22.32
CA CYS A 418 -3.16 -4.75 23.61
C CYS A 418 -2.51 -6.09 23.94
N LEU A 419 -2.93 -7.19 23.30
CA LEU A 419 -2.30 -8.50 23.49
C LEU A 419 -0.92 -8.60 22.81
N ASP A 420 -0.72 -7.82 21.75
CA ASP A 420 0.52 -7.79 20.97
C ASP A 420 1.32 -6.52 21.31
N ASN A 421 2.47 -6.68 21.98
CA ASN A 421 3.35 -5.57 22.39
C ASN A 421 2.63 -4.44 23.17
N ASN A 422 1.61 -4.80 23.96
CA ASN A 422 0.80 -3.85 24.74
C ASN A 422 0.20 -2.70 23.91
N GLY A 423 -0.09 -2.92 22.62
CA GLY A 423 -0.54 -1.89 21.68
C GLY A 423 0.48 -0.75 21.44
N GLY A 424 1.69 -0.88 21.99
CA GLY A 424 2.70 0.18 22.10
C GLY A 424 2.44 1.22 23.18
N CYS A 425 1.54 0.93 24.11
CA CYS A 425 1.30 1.78 25.25
C CYS A 425 2.29 1.50 26.37
N TRP A 426 2.40 2.45 27.29
CA TRP A 426 3.19 2.32 28.49
C TRP A 426 2.69 1.14 29.34
N GLN A 427 3.62 0.39 29.93
CA GLN A 427 3.34 -0.68 30.87
C GLN A 427 4.37 -0.70 31.98
N ASP A 428 3.91 -0.89 33.20
CA ASP A 428 4.71 -1.29 34.35
C ASP A 428 4.55 -2.80 34.56
N MET A 429 5.60 -3.56 34.23
CA MET A 429 5.62 -5.01 34.40
C MET A 429 5.66 -5.44 35.87
N ALA A 430 6.22 -4.62 36.77
CA ALA A 430 6.32 -4.96 38.19
C ALA A 430 4.96 -4.78 38.90
N ALA A 431 4.22 -3.73 38.55
CA ALA A 431 2.87 -3.49 39.06
C ALA A 431 1.77 -4.25 38.28
N ASN A 432 2.11 -4.83 37.11
CA ASN A 432 1.16 -5.38 36.14
C ASN A 432 0.09 -4.36 35.72
N VAL A 433 0.52 -3.15 35.42
CA VAL A 433 -0.34 -2.01 35.10
C VAL A 433 -0.03 -1.52 33.69
N THR A 434 -1.07 -1.30 32.89
CA THR A 434 -0.93 -0.89 31.49
C THR A 434 -1.80 0.31 31.16
N ALA A 435 -1.30 1.17 30.28
CA ALA A 435 -2.07 2.24 29.66
C ALA A 435 -2.88 1.77 28.43
N CYS A 436 -2.72 0.53 27.97
CA CYS A 436 -3.39 0.06 26.77
C CYS A 436 -4.88 -0.23 27.01
N LYS A 437 -5.73 0.45 26.22
CA LYS A 437 -7.15 0.16 26.11
C LYS A 437 -7.48 -0.19 24.66
N ASP A 438 -7.97 -1.40 24.46
CA ASP A 438 -8.46 -1.85 23.16
C ASP A 438 -9.84 -1.22 22.86
N THR A 439 -10.06 -0.82 21.61
CA THR A 439 -11.30 -0.18 21.15
C THR A 439 -11.76 -0.80 19.83
N SER A 440 -13.02 -0.55 19.46
CA SER A 440 -13.55 -1.00 18.15
C SER A 440 -12.85 -0.37 16.94
N THR A 441 -12.03 0.68 17.16
CA THR A 441 -11.29 1.39 16.11
C THR A 441 -9.78 1.15 16.15
N GLY A 442 -9.27 0.39 17.12
CA GLY A 442 -7.85 0.10 17.31
C GLY A 442 -7.46 0.07 18.78
N THR A 443 -6.38 0.75 19.16
CA THR A 443 -5.97 0.90 20.56
C THR A 443 -5.81 2.37 20.93
N VAL A 444 -6.12 2.69 22.18
CA VAL A 444 -5.87 3.98 22.81
C VAL A 444 -4.96 3.77 24.01
N CYS A 445 -3.90 4.56 24.09
CA CYS A 445 -3.05 4.58 25.28
C CYS A 445 -3.50 5.69 26.23
N GLU A 446 -4.03 5.32 27.39
CA GLU A 446 -4.47 6.23 28.44
C GLU A 446 -3.92 5.77 29.78
N CYS A 447 -3.21 6.67 30.49
CA CYS A 447 -2.64 6.32 31.78
C CYS A 447 -3.71 5.79 32.75
N PRO A 448 -3.43 4.64 33.41
CA PRO A 448 -4.44 3.91 34.15
C PRO A 448 -4.74 4.56 35.50
N VAL A 449 -5.84 4.12 36.11
CA VAL A 449 -6.17 4.41 37.50
C VAL A 449 -5.93 3.15 38.32
N LEU A 450 -4.94 3.16 39.20
CA LEU A 450 -4.65 2.03 40.10
C LEU A 450 -4.98 2.44 41.52
N GLN A 451 -5.84 1.66 42.20
CA GLN A 451 -6.21 1.90 43.60
C GLN A 451 -6.68 3.34 43.90
N GLY A 452 -7.39 3.96 42.95
CA GLY A 452 -7.89 5.34 43.07
C GLY A 452 -6.90 6.43 42.72
N VAL A 453 -5.64 6.10 42.42
CA VAL A 453 -4.62 7.05 41.95
C VAL A 453 -4.61 7.05 40.42
N LYS A 454 -4.97 8.17 39.82
CA LYS A 454 -4.87 8.37 38.36
C LYS A 454 -3.42 8.69 38.00
N TYR A 455 -2.80 7.83 37.21
CA TYR A 455 -1.47 8.10 36.66
C TYR A 455 -1.58 9.26 35.65
N ILE A 456 -0.54 10.07 35.59
CA ILE A 456 -0.44 11.23 34.71
C ILE A 456 0.70 10.99 33.74
N GLY A 457 0.51 11.32 32.47
CA GLY A 457 1.52 11.13 31.44
C GLY A 457 0.92 11.08 30.05
N ASP A 458 1.73 10.65 29.09
CA ASP A 458 1.34 10.56 27.68
C ASP A 458 0.63 9.24 27.34
N GLY A 459 0.73 8.23 28.20
CA GLY A 459 0.15 6.91 27.98
C GLY A 459 1.03 5.98 27.11
N TYR A 460 2.04 6.50 26.41
CA TYR A 460 2.87 5.76 25.48
C TYR A 460 4.24 5.41 26.06
N ASN A 461 4.98 6.43 26.51
CA ASN A 461 6.31 6.25 27.06
C ASN A 461 6.36 6.49 28.56
N HIS A 462 5.35 7.20 29.10
CA HIS A 462 5.38 7.64 30.46
C HIS A 462 3.98 7.71 31.06
N CYS A 463 3.81 7.01 32.19
CA CYS A 463 2.75 7.24 33.15
C CYS A 463 3.38 7.22 34.54
N GLU A 464 3.18 8.27 35.33
CA GLU A 464 3.64 8.34 36.71
C GLU A 464 2.48 8.57 37.66
N ALA A 465 2.55 7.98 38.85
CA ALA A 465 1.61 8.28 39.91
C ALA A 465 1.93 9.68 40.46
N PRO A 466 0.97 10.61 40.54
CA PRO A 466 1.19 11.90 41.18
C PRO A 466 1.60 11.67 42.64
N MET A 467 2.77 12.17 43.03
CA MET A 467 3.21 12.17 44.42
C MET A 467 2.33 13.11 45.24
N TYR A 468 1.35 12.57 45.96
CA TYR A 468 0.63 13.34 46.98
C TYR A 468 1.46 13.41 48.25
N VAL A 469 2.12 14.55 48.48
CA VAL A 469 2.61 14.89 49.81
C VAL A 469 1.41 15.31 50.65
N GLN A 470 0.90 14.42 51.50
CA GLN A 470 -0.01 14.83 52.57
C GLN A 470 0.77 15.67 53.57
N ILE A 471 0.65 16.99 53.48
CA ILE A 471 1.07 17.89 54.56
C ILE A 471 -0.08 17.88 55.56
N GLU A 472 0.02 17.06 56.61
CA GLU A 472 -0.80 17.25 57.80
C GLU A 472 -0.32 18.54 58.49
N THR A 473 -0.99 19.66 58.23
CA THR A 473 -0.89 20.82 59.11
C THR A 473 -1.56 20.48 60.43
N ILE A 474 -0.76 19.98 61.38
CA ILE A 474 -1.14 19.97 62.79
C ILE A 474 -1.18 21.43 63.22
N ASN A 475 -2.39 21.98 63.41
CA ASN A 475 -2.57 23.22 64.14
C ASN A 475 -2.09 22.99 65.58
N GLN A 476 -0.85 23.35 65.90
CA GLN A 476 -0.40 23.78 67.22
C GLN A 476 1.05 24.33 67.15
N ASP A 477 1.29 25.40 67.89
CA ASP A 477 2.49 26.24 67.92
C ASP A 477 3.83 25.48 68.10
N TRP A 478 4.75 25.61 67.12
CA TRP A 478 6.22 25.33 67.17
C TRP A 478 6.70 23.88 67.53
N PRO A 479 7.90 23.46 67.06
CA PRO A 479 8.03 22.38 66.09
C PRO A 479 8.26 21.00 66.74
N GLN A 480 7.61 19.99 66.18
CA GLN A 480 8.00 18.58 66.37
C GLN A 480 8.36 17.98 65.00
N PRO A 481 9.25 16.98 64.94
CA PRO A 481 9.76 16.45 63.68
C PRO A 481 8.63 15.84 62.85
N ILE A 482 8.60 16.23 61.57
CA ILE A 482 7.67 15.72 60.55
C ILE A 482 7.81 14.19 60.47
N LYS A 483 6.79 13.46 60.93
CA LYS A 483 6.71 12.02 60.72
C LYS A 483 6.14 11.74 59.34
N ILE A 484 7.02 11.42 58.39
CA ILE A 484 6.63 10.90 57.09
C ILE A 484 6.16 9.45 57.28
N ARG A 485 4.87 9.17 57.07
CA ARG A 485 4.39 7.79 56.92
C ARG A 485 4.75 7.30 55.52
N ASN A 486 5.74 6.43 55.42
CA ASN A 486 6.02 5.68 54.21
C ASN A 486 4.88 4.68 53.96
N THR A 487 4.06 4.91 52.95
CA THR A 487 3.34 3.85 52.25
C THR A 487 4.11 3.51 50.98
N HIS A 488 4.86 2.41 51.06
CA HIS A 488 5.56 1.66 50.01
C HIS A 488 5.63 2.32 48.62
N THR A 489 6.79 2.86 48.27
CA THR A 489 7.35 2.80 46.90
C THR A 489 8.87 2.88 46.99
N TYR A 490 9.54 1.88 46.40
CA TYR A 490 11.00 1.81 46.28
C TYR A 490 11.47 2.78 45.18
N SER A 491 12.26 3.80 45.52
CA SER A 491 13.23 4.39 44.59
C SER A 491 14.29 5.19 45.35
N SER A 492 15.57 4.90 45.07
CA SER A 492 16.78 5.41 45.74
C SER A 492 17.15 6.87 45.41
N TYR A 493 16.21 7.66 44.87
CA TYR A 493 16.41 9.08 44.55
C TYR A 493 16.08 10.04 45.71
N LEU A 494 15.59 9.52 46.83
CA LEU A 494 15.08 10.30 47.95
C LEU A 494 16.14 10.96 48.85
N THR A 495 17.43 10.60 48.76
CA THR A 495 18.46 11.14 49.65
C THR A 495 19.09 12.46 49.20
N GLU A 496 19.10 12.78 47.90
CA GLU A 496 19.73 14.01 47.38
C GLU A 496 18.78 15.22 47.37
N VAL A 497 17.49 15.02 47.08
CA VAL A 497 16.50 16.11 47.02
C VAL A 497 16.20 16.66 48.43
N VAL A 498 16.21 15.79 49.44
CA VAL A 498 15.97 16.16 50.84
C VAL A 498 17.08 17.04 51.41
N HIS A 499 18.35 16.81 51.04
CA HIS A 499 19.44 17.70 51.46
C HIS A 499 19.34 19.10 50.86
N LYS A 500 18.91 19.21 49.60
CA LYS A 500 18.82 20.50 48.90
C LYS A 500 17.65 21.36 49.37
N ALA A 501 16.52 20.74 49.73
CA ALA A 501 15.36 21.43 50.27
C ALA A 501 15.58 21.94 51.70
N ILE A 502 16.23 21.14 52.57
CA ILE A 502 16.56 21.54 53.94
C ILE A 502 17.58 22.68 53.95
N TYR A 503 18.59 22.64 53.07
CA TYR A 503 19.61 23.71 52.96
C TYR A 503 19.00 25.07 52.56
N ASN A 504 18.02 25.08 51.64
CA ASN A 504 17.36 26.31 51.21
C ASN A 504 16.41 26.89 52.27
N LEU A 505 15.78 26.04 53.10
CA LEU A 505 14.91 26.47 54.20
C LEU A 505 15.70 27.12 55.36
N PHE A 506 16.89 26.62 55.69
CA PHE A 506 17.74 27.24 56.72
C PHE A 506 18.47 28.50 56.23
N SER A 507 18.78 28.59 54.93
CA SER A 507 19.46 29.77 54.36
C SER A 507 18.56 31.00 54.25
N GLY A 508 17.23 30.82 54.14
CA GLY A 508 16.25 31.91 54.06
C GLY A 508 15.92 32.60 55.38
N ILE A 509 16.22 31.96 56.53
CA ILE A 509 15.85 32.48 57.87
C ILE A 509 16.93 33.43 58.43
N PHE A 510 18.17 33.41 57.92
CA PHE A 510 19.26 34.26 58.44
C PHE A 510 19.36 35.65 57.79
N VAL A 511 18.57 35.99 56.77
CA VAL A 511 18.71 37.25 56.01
C VAL A 511 17.73 38.36 56.46
N ALA A 512 16.75 38.05 57.32
CA ALA A 512 15.70 39.01 57.70
C ALA A 512 15.90 39.71 59.07
N HIS A 513 17.10 39.68 59.65
CA HIS A 513 17.43 40.40 60.90
C HIS A 513 18.78 41.13 60.81
N LYS A 514 18.88 42.10 59.89
CA LYS A 514 19.85 43.22 59.97
C LYS A 514 19.66 44.21 58.82
N VAL A 515 18.67 45.10 58.89
CA VAL A 515 18.76 46.48 58.40
C VAL A 515 17.77 47.32 59.22
N PHE A 516 18.30 48.36 59.87
CA PHE A 516 17.57 49.46 60.53
C PHE A 516 16.91 50.37 59.50
#